data_AF-V6Z7Z8-F1
#
_entry.id   AF-V6Z7Z8-F1
#
_cell.length_a   1.000
_cell.length_b   1.000
_cell.length_c   1.000
_cell.angle_alpha   90.00
_cell.angle_beta   90.00
_cell.angle_gamma   90.00
#
_symmetry.space_group_name_H-M   'P 1'
#
loop_
_entity.id
_entity.type
_entity.pdbx_description
1 polymer ?
#
loop_
_entity_poly.entity_id
_entity_poly.type
_entity_poly.pdbx_seq_one_letter_code
_entity_poly.pdbx_strand_id
1 'polypeptide(L)'
;MEENKLLSDEKNLTEQVIEIQKRLKENKTSLEEIQQLSKEGQGFFQETLALLQGSSEGHIFQGFYDELVSLDKKLKGDIEREYDELQSEYRFVSSRVDEMASQKRRLEEEKNGR
;
A
#
# COMPACT_ATOMS: atom_id res chain seq x y z
N MET A 1 -26.95 10.77 -24.98
CA MET A 1 -26.07 9.57 -24.87
C MET A 1 -24.74 9.92 -24.21
N GLU A 2 -24.07 11.01 -24.59
CA GLU A 2 -22.80 11.44 -23.97
C GLU A 2 -22.91 11.77 -22.47
N GLU A 3 -24.02 12.37 -22.04
CA GLU A 3 -24.24 12.75 -20.62
C GLU A 3 -24.34 11.53 -19.69
N ASN A 4 -24.98 10.44 -20.14
CA ASN A 4 -25.03 9.16 -19.41
C ASN A 4 -23.67 8.45 -19.36
N LYS A 5 -22.84 8.61 -20.41
CA LYS A 5 -21.49 8.04 -20.45
C LYS A 5 -20.57 8.76 -19.47
N LEU A 6 -20.64 10.09 -19.45
CA LEU A 6 -19.86 10.94 -18.56
C LEU A 6 -20.16 10.68 -17.08
N LEU A 7 -21.45 10.52 -16.73
CA LEU A 7 -21.87 10.15 -15.36
C LEU A 7 -21.39 8.76 -14.95
N SER A 8 -21.44 7.79 -15.87
CA SER A 8 -20.94 6.44 -15.60
C SER A 8 -19.43 6.43 -15.40
N ASP A 9 -18.69 7.16 -16.23
CA ASP A 9 -17.22 7.23 -16.15
C ASP A 9 -16.77 7.95 -14.85
N GLU A 10 -17.47 9.00 -14.43
CA GLU A 10 -17.22 9.69 -13.16
C GLU A 10 -17.45 8.78 -11.95
N LYS A 11 -18.57 8.05 -11.94
CA LYS A 11 -18.88 7.10 -10.88
C LYS A 11 -17.79 6.03 -10.78
N ASN A 12 -17.39 5.47 -11.92
CA ASN A 12 -16.34 4.45 -11.98
C ASN A 12 -14.99 4.99 -11.46
N LEU A 13 -14.59 6.22 -11.84
CA LEU A 13 -13.36 6.83 -11.34
C LEU A 13 -13.43 7.12 -9.84
N THR A 14 -14.58 7.57 -9.36
CA THR A 14 -14.79 7.85 -7.92
C THR A 14 -14.68 6.56 -7.10
N GLU A 15 -15.31 5.48 -7.55
CA GLU A 15 -15.20 4.16 -6.91
C GLU A 15 -13.75 3.66 -6.91
N GLN A 16 -13.01 3.85 -8.01
CA GLN A 16 -11.57 3.51 -8.06
C GLN A 16 -10.74 4.32 -7.06
N VAL A 17 -10.96 5.63 -6.96
CA VAL A 17 -10.26 6.49 -5.98
C VAL A 17 -10.49 6.00 -4.56
N ILE A 18 -11.75 5.68 -4.21
CA ILE A 18 -12.11 5.19 -2.87
C ILE A 18 -11.41 3.86 -2.57
N GLU A 19 -11.41 2.92 -3.52
CA GLU A 19 -10.77 1.62 -3.33
C GLU A 19 -9.25 1.75 -3.20
N ILE A 20 -8.60 2.59 -4.02
CA ILE A 20 -7.16 2.83 -3.92
C ILE A 20 -6.82 3.48 -2.56
N GLN A 21 -7.60 4.44 -2.09
CA GLN A 21 -7.39 5.06 -0.78
C GLN A 21 -7.54 4.06 0.37
N LYS A 22 -8.52 3.16 0.27
CA LYS A 22 -8.70 2.07 1.23
C LYS A 22 -7.49 1.13 1.24
N ARG A 23 -7.04 0.68 0.07
CA ARG A 23 -5.86 -0.19 -0.05
C ARG A 23 -4.58 0.49 0.45
N LEU A 24 -4.38 1.77 0.17
CA LEU A 24 -3.25 2.55 0.72
C LEU A 24 -3.27 2.60 2.25
N LYS A 25 -4.46 2.74 2.85
CA LYS A 25 -4.61 2.71 4.30
C LYS A 25 -4.31 1.33 4.88
N GLU A 26 -4.84 0.28 4.25
CA GLU A 26 -4.57 -1.11 4.64
C GLU A 26 -3.08 -1.43 4.56
N ASN A 27 -2.40 -1.05 3.46
CA ASN A 27 -0.96 -1.23 3.28
C ASN A 27 -0.15 -0.54 4.39
N LYS A 28 -0.54 0.69 4.75
CA LYS A 28 0.10 1.42 5.85
C LYS A 28 -0.07 0.70 7.19
N THR A 29 -1.27 0.20 7.48
CA THR A 29 -1.53 -0.60 8.69
C THR A 29 -0.70 -1.88 8.68
N SER A 30 -0.66 -2.62 7.57
CA SER A 30 0.17 -3.83 7.46
C SER A 30 1.67 -3.55 7.68
N LEU A 31 2.17 -2.41 7.16
CA LEU A 31 3.56 -2.00 7.39
C LEU A 31 3.84 -1.73 8.88
N GLU A 32 2.92 -1.06 9.59
CA GLU A 32 3.03 -0.81 11.03
C GLU A 32 2.98 -2.10 11.85
N GLU A 33 2.07 -3.02 11.51
CA GLU A 33 1.95 -4.34 12.14
C GLU A 33 3.23 -5.17 11.97
N ILE A 34 3.77 -5.23 10.76
CA ILE A 34 5.00 -5.99 10.49
C ILE A 34 6.21 -5.36 11.17
N GLN A 35 6.29 -4.04 11.26
CA GLN A 35 7.37 -3.38 12.02
C GLN A 35 7.33 -3.77 13.51
N GLN A 36 6.13 -3.86 14.09
CA GLN A 36 5.96 -4.28 15.48
C GLN A 36 6.31 -5.77 15.66
N LEU A 37 5.77 -6.65 14.81
CA LEU A 37 6.05 -8.09 14.85
C LEU A 37 7.54 -8.40 14.62
N SER A 38 8.18 -7.71 13.68
CA SER A 38 9.61 -7.83 13.40
C SER A 38 10.44 -7.46 14.63
N LYS A 39 10.09 -6.36 15.31
CA LYS A 39 10.77 -5.93 16.53
C LYS A 39 10.63 -6.95 17.67
N GLU A 40 9.42 -7.46 17.88
CA GLU A 40 9.14 -8.47 18.92
C GLU A 40 9.85 -9.80 18.61
N GLY A 41 9.74 -10.28 17.38
CA GLY A 41 10.38 -11.52 16.92
C GLY A 41 11.90 -11.44 17.02
N GLN A 42 12.51 -10.36 16.53
CA GLN A 42 13.95 -10.16 16.64
C GLN A 42 14.41 -10.08 18.10
N GLY A 43 13.65 -9.41 18.97
CA GLY A 43 13.93 -9.37 20.41
C GLY A 43 13.92 -10.76 21.03
N PHE A 44 12.87 -11.55 20.78
CA PHE A 44 12.77 -12.93 21.26
C PHE A 44 13.94 -13.81 20.82
N PHE A 45 14.33 -13.73 19.54
CA PHE A 45 15.45 -14.53 19.02
C PHE A 45 16.79 -14.06 19.58
N GLN A 46 17.01 -12.75 19.74
CA GLN A 46 18.23 -12.22 20.34
C GLN A 46 18.39 -12.67 21.80
N GLU A 47 17.31 -12.63 22.58
CA GLU A 47 17.30 -13.12 23.97
C GLU A 47 17.57 -14.62 24.03
N THR A 48 16.92 -15.40 23.17
CA THR A 48 17.10 -16.86 23.09
C THR A 48 18.52 -17.23 22.69
N LEU A 49 19.09 -16.55 21.69
CA LEU A 49 20.48 -16.75 21.25
C LEU A 49 21.49 -16.44 22.35
N ALA A 50 21.25 -15.39 23.15
CA ALA A 50 22.09 -15.07 24.29
C ALA A 50 22.06 -16.18 25.36
N LEU A 51 20.88 -16.77 25.61
CA LEU A 51 20.74 -17.91 26.54
C LEU A 51 21.39 -19.20 26.03
N LEU A 52 21.40 -19.41 24.71
CA LEU A 52 22.00 -20.56 24.06
C LEU A 52 23.50 -20.39 23.76
N GLN A 53 24.13 -19.34 24.26
CA GLN A 53 25.54 -19.09 23.97
C GLN A 53 26.42 -20.24 24.50
N GLY A 54 27.13 -20.92 23.60
CA GLY A 54 27.93 -22.11 23.91
C GLY A 54 27.15 -23.44 23.89
N SER A 55 25.84 -23.40 23.65
CA SER A 55 25.04 -24.60 23.35
C SER A 55 25.31 -25.10 21.93
N SER A 56 25.25 -26.42 21.74
CA SER A 56 25.23 -27.02 20.41
C SER A 56 24.02 -26.59 19.60
N GLU A 57 22.95 -26.08 20.21
CA GLU A 57 21.72 -25.66 19.52
C GLU A 57 21.77 -24.20 19.04
N GLY A 58 22.76 -23.41 19.48
CA GLY A 58 22.85 -21.99 19.14
C GLY A 58 22.93 -21.72 17.64
N HIS A 59 23.62 -22.58 16.88
CA HIS A 59 23.71 -22.45 15.43
C HIS A 59 22.37 -22.68 14.70
N ILE A 60 21.50 -23.55 15.25
CA ILE A 60 20.16 -23.80 14.69
C ILE A 60 19.29 -22.56 14.89
N PHE A 61 19.27 -22.02 16.11
CA PHE A 61 18.54 -20.79 16.41
C PHE A 61 19.07 -19.58 15.64
N GLN A 62 20.38 -19.52 15.38
CA GLN A 62 20.95 -18.46 14.55
C GLN A 62 20.41 -18.53 13.13
N GLY A 63 20.29 -19.74 12.57
CA GLY A 63 19.69 -19.95 11.25
C GLY A 63 18.24 -19.47 11.19
N PHE A 64 17.42 -19.78 12.20
CA PHE A 64 16.04 -19.27 12.29
C PHE A 64 15.97 -17.75 12.41
N TYR A 65 16.87 -17.13 13.19
CA TYR A 65 16.94 -15.68 13.29
C TYR A 65 17.31 -15.03 11.95
N ASP A 66 18.30 -15.58 11.25
CA ASP A 66 18.73 -15.07 9.94
C ASP A 66 17.60 -15.19 8.90
N GLU A 67 16.85 -16.31 8.94
CA GLU A 67 15.66 -16.51 8.10
C GLU A 67 14.55 -15.50 8.43
N LEU A 68 14.26 -15.26 9.71
CA LEU A 68 13.30 -14.23 10.14
C LEU A 68 13.69 -12.85 9.60
N VAL A 69 14.96 -12.44 9.78
CA VAL A 69 15.45 -11.14 9.31
C VAL A 69 15.36 -11.03 7.77
N SER A 70 15.62 -12.12 7.06
CA SER A 70 15.50 -12.17 5.60
C SER A 70 14.04 -12.03 5.15
N LEU A 71 13.12 -12.76 5.78
CA LEU A 71 11.69 -12.71 5.50
C LEU A 71 11.10 -11.34 5.82
N ASP A 72 11.46 -10.74 6.96
CA ASP A 72 11.04 -9.39 7.36
C ASP A 72 11.43 -8.35 6.30
N LYS A 73 12.68 -8.40 5.81
CA LYS A 73 13.17 -7.50 4.77
C LYS A 73 12.40 -7.68 3.46
N LYS A 74 12.14 -8.93 3.06
CA LYS A 74 11.40 -9.23 1.84
C LYS A 74 9.97 -8.74 1.93
N LEU A 75 9.27 -9.07 3.01
CA LEU A 75 7.88 -8.70 3.23
C LEU A 75 7.70 -7.18 3.29
N LYS A 76 8.59 -6.49 4.01
CA LYS A 76 8.62 -5.03 4.04
C LYS A 76 8.82 -4.43 2.64
N GLY A 77 9.76 -4.97 1.87
CA GLY A 77 10.03 -4.50 0.52
C GLY A 77 8.87 -4.74 -0.45
N ASP A 78 8.13 -5.84 -0.29
CA ASP A 78 6.94 -6.12 -1.12
C ASP A 78 5.77 -5.18 -0.79
N ILE A 79 5.57 -4.86 0.49
CA ILE A 79 4.56 -3.88 0.96
C ILE A 79 4.92 -2.46 0.51
N GLU A 80 6.17 -2.05 0.65
CA GLU A 80 6.64 -0.73 0.17
C GLU A 80 6.45 -0.60 -1.35
N ARG A 81 6.73 -1.68 -2.12
CA ARG A 81 6.49 -1.70 -3.56
C ARG A 81 4.99 -1.57 -3.89
N GLU A 82 4.13 -2.33 -3.23
CA GLU A 82 2.68 -2.23 -3.45
C GLU A 82 2.17 -0.82 -3.10
N TYR A 83 2.67 -0.22 -2.02
CA TYR A 83 2.34 1.15 -1.65
C TYR A 83 2.72 2.15 -2.75
N ASP A 84 3.93 2.05 -3.30
CA ASP A 84 4.41 2.95 -4.37
C ASP A 84 3.59 2.78 -5.67
N GLU A 85 3.23 1.54 -6.01
CA GLU A 85 2.36 1.22 -7.14
C GLU A 85 0.96 1.82 -6.95
N LEU A 86 0.34 1.61 -5.79
CA LEU A 86 -0.95 2.19 -5.42
C LEU A 86 -0.91 3.72 -5.41
N GLN A 87 0.18 4.32 -4.93
CA GLN A 87 0.33 5.76 -4.91
C GLN A 87 0.44 6.34 -6.33
N SER A 88 1.10 5.62 -7.23
CA SER A 88 1.18 5.97 -8.66
C SER A 88 -0.18 5.84 -9.34
N GLU A 89 -0.90 4.76 -9.06
CA GLU A 89 -2.27 4.54 -9.56
C GLU A 89 -3.21 5.64 -9.05
N TYR A 90 -3.15 5.98 -7.76
CA TYR A 90 -3.92 7.07 -7.16
C TYR A 90 -3.71 8.39 -7.91
N ARG A 91 -2.44 8.79 -8.12
CA ARG A 91 -2.11 10.03 -8.83
C ARG A 91 -2.66 10.04 -10.25
N PHE A 92 -2.57 8.91 -10.95
CA PHE A 92 -3.10 8.77 -12.30
C PHE A 92 -4.63 8.91 -12.33
N VAL A 93 -5.35 8.17 -11.47
CA VAL A 93 -6.81 8.21 -11.41
C VAL A 93 -7.31 9.58 -10.96
N SER A 94 -6.69 10.19 -9.94
CA SER A 94 -7.01 11.56 -9.49
C SER A 94 -6.85 12.59 -10.61
N SER A 95 -5.79 12.50 -11.41
CA SER A 95 -5.59 13.41 -12.56
C SER A 95 -6.73 13.27 -13.58
N ARG A 96 -7.21 12.03 -13.83
CA ARG A 96 -8.36 11.79 -14.72
C ARG A 96 -9.67 12.35 -14.16
N VAL A 97 -9.87 12.30 -12.84
CA VAL A 97 -11.02 12.93 -12.18
C VAL A 97 -11.00 14.45 -12.40
N ASP A 98 -9.84 15.09 -12.22
CA ASP A 98 -9.68 16.54 -12.43
C ASP A 98 -9.90 16.96 -13.90
N GLU A 99 -9.39 16.16 -14.84
CA GLU A 99 -9.64 16.34 -16.28
C GLU A 99 -11.13 16.26 -16.59
N MET A 100 -11.82 15.26 -16.06
CA MET A 100 -13.26 15.08 -16.26
C MET A 100 -14.08 16.23 -15.66
N ALA A 101 -13.73 16.69 -14.46
CA ALA A 101 -14.34 17.85 -13.82
C ALA A 101 -14.11 19.15 -14.62
N SER A 102 -12.98 19.26 -15.31
CA SER A 102 -12.68 20.38 -16.20
C SER A 102 -13.48 20.31 -17.51
N GLN A 103 -13.64 19.11 -18.08
CA GLN A 103 -14.48 18.90 -19.27
C GLN A 103 -15.95 19.21 -18.99
N LYS A 104 -16.48 18.78 -17.84
CA LYS A 104 -17.85 19.13 -17.41
C LYS A 104 -18.09 20.63 -17.35
N ARG A 105 -17.19 21.37 -16.69
CA ARG A 105 -17.29 22.84 -16.57
C ARG A 105 -17.32 23.51 -17.93
N ARG A 106 -16.45 23.09 -18.87
CA ARG A 106 -16.45 23.63 -20.24
C ARG A 106 -17.76 23.35 -20.98
N LEU A 107 -18.31 22.14 -20.86
CA LEU A 107 -19.59 21.78 -21.48
C LEU A 107 -20.76 22.57 -20.89
N GLU A 108 -20.75 22.84 -19.58
CA GLU A 108 -21.76 23.69 -18.93
C GLU A 108 -21.65 25.16 -19.37
N GLU A 109 -20.43 25.70 -19.46
CA GLU A 109 -20.17 27.05 -19.97
C GLU A 109 -20.63 27.21 -21.43
N GLU A 110 -20.36 26.23 -22.29
CA GLU A 110 -20.81 26.22 -23.70
C GLU A 110 -22.34 26.10 -23.83
N LYS A 111 -22.99 25.37 -22.92
CA LYS A 111 -24.46 25.25 -22.86
C LYS A 111 -25.13 26.53 -22.34
N ASN A 112 -24.52 27.22 -21.37
CA ASN A 112 -25.07 28.42 -20.73
C ASN A 112 -24.70 29.74 -21.45
N GLY A 113 -23.68 29.73 -22.31
CA GLY A 113 -23.27 30.86 -23.15
C GLY A 113 -23.97 30.93 -24.51
N ARG A 114 -24.90 30.00 -24.79
CA ARG A 114 -25.85 30.03 -25.91
C ARG A 114 -27.25 30.34 -25.38
#